data_AF-A0A956KGP7-F1
#
_entry.id   AF-A0A956KGP7-F1
#
_cell.length_a   1.000
_cell.length_b   1.000
_cell.length_c   1.000
_cell.angle_alpha   90.00
_cell.angle_beta   90.00
_cell.angle_gamma   90.00
#
_symmetry.space_group_name_H-M   'P 1'
#
loop_
_entity.id
_entity.type
_entity.pdbx_description
1 polymer ?
#
loop_
_entity_poly.entity_id
_entity_poly.type
_entity_poly.pdbx_seq_one_letter_code
_entity_poly.pdbx_strand_id
1 'polypeptide(L)'
;MGLIQAIINFIKRLLGIQDPRANQAALEAARASAVSTEDEAGEDGGDDEHYAVGEWRRMQALVATVEATGSLDLAGVDPRDPVTFYVKLFAIEQAQADGQTREQALAAHGLGGDDHWEQLSAYIYAKWSELGEDEDGEPTIRQLDAFTNAALKARHAQLADAQAQAAAADPNLLAPVEGVSVDDWAAASAAIGQGGDATAVLARYGMDAAKWDRVNAGWQAKMQGDTTMVIATKFGDAFGKATGALGGAGGAPCSFERFVEIMAAQEAWAQRGMDVNAQLRAVFGISAADYGGYSTYWAPKMALDVAMMREYEALRERFLAKYKGAGLDDDLTL
;
A
#
# COMPACT_ATOMS: atom_id res chain seq x y z
N MET A 1 10.40 -28.93 3.32
CA MET A 1 10.61 -27.59 3.92
C MET A 1 11.40 -26.69 2.96
N GLY A 2 10.94 -26.46 1.72
CA GLY A 2 11.86 -26.04 0.63
C GLY A 2 11.49 -24.83 -0.24
N LEU A 3 10.20 -24.50 -0.44
CA LEU A 3 9.81 -23.45 -1.40
C LEU A 3 8.79 -22.45 -0.82
N ILE A 4 7.78 -22.95 -0.12
CA ILE A 4 6.79 -22.11 0.58
C ILE A 4 7.47 -21.22 1.63
N GLN A 5 8.47 -21.74 2.35
CA GLN A 5 9.25 -20.95 3.31
C GLN A 5 10.15 -19.91 2.61
N ALA A 6 10.65 -20.19 1.40
CA ALA A 6 11.47 -19.27 0.62
C ALA A 6 10.64 -18.09 0.08
N ILE A 7 9.42 -18.35 -0.39
CA ILE A 7 8.45 -17.34 -0.84
C ILE A 7 7.99 -16.47 0.33
N ILE A 8 7.68 -17.07 1.49
CA ILE A 8 7.32 -16.35 2.71
C ILE A 8 8.48 -15.45 3.17
N ASN A 9 9.72 -15.95 3.14
CA ASN A 9 10.90 -15.16 3.52
C ASN A 9 11.23 -14.06 2.51
N PHE A 10 10.99 -14.28 1.21
CA PHE A 10 11.11 -13.26 0.17
C PHE A 10 10.10 -12.13 0.36
N ILE A 11 8.83 -12.46 0.65
CA ILE A 11 7.77 -11.47 0.94
C ILE A 11 8.09 -10.69 2.23
N LYS A 12 8.58 -11.35 3.29
CA LYS A 12 9.03 -10.69 4.53
C LYS A 12 10.19 -9.71 4.28
N ARG A 13 11.11 -10.07 3.38
CA ARG A 13 12.25 -9.23 2.98
C ARG A 13 11.83 -8.06 2.07
N LEU A 14 10.87 -8.27 1.18
CA LEU A 14 10.29 -7.24 0.31
C LEU A 14 9.50 -6.19 1.10
N LEU A 15 8.88 -6.59 2.22
CA LEU A 15 8.03 -5.75 3.07
C LEU A 15 8.74 -5.17 4.30
N GLY A 16 10.08 -5.31 4.41
CA GLY A 16 10.87 -4.67 5.46
C GLY A 16 10.65 -5.22 6.88
N ILE A 17 10.10 -6.44 7.03
CA ILE A 17 9.87 -7.07 8.34
C ILE A 17 11.18 -7.73 8.78
N GLN A 18 12.07 -6.98 9.47
CA GLN A 18 13.31 -7.51 10.04
C GLN A 18 13.11 -7.93 11.51
N ASP A 19 13.48 -9.18 11.86
CA ASP A 19 13.68 -9.61 13.25
C ASP A 19 15.16 -9.38 13.63
N PRO A 20 15.47 -8.42 14.53
CA PRO A 20 16.85 -8.11 14.91
C PRO A 20 17.56 -9.25 15.64
N ARG A 21 16.84 -10.23 16.20
CA ARG A 21 17.43 -11.31 17.03
C ARG A 21 17.76 -12.56 16.23
N ALA A 22 17.19 -12.74 15.03
CA ALA A 22 17.45 -13.88 14.16
C ALA A 22 18.85 -13.82 13.50
N ASN A 23 19.42 -12.63 13.30
CA ASN A 23 20.66 -12.46 12.53
C ASN A 23 21.93 -12.97 13.24
N GLN A 24 22.00 -12.93 14.57
CA GLN A 24 23.24 -13.30 15.27
C GLN A 24 23.34 -14.81 15.51
N ALA A 25 22.22 -15.45 15.87
CA ALA A 25 22.16 -16.92 16.02
C ALA A 25 22.27 -17.63 14.66
N ALA A 26 21.74 -17.05 13.58
CA ALA A 26 21.88 -17.57 12.23
C ALA A 26 23.30 -17.41 11.66
N LEU A 27 24.02 -16.31 12.00
CA LEU A 27 25.42 -16.15 11.59
C LEU A 27 26.36 -17.15 12.29
N GLU A 28 26.12 -17.44 13.57
CA GLU A 28 26.91 -18.41 14.34
C GLU A 28 26.59 -19.85 13.91
N ALA A 29 25.33 -20.16 13.61
CA ALA A 29 24.94 -21.44 13.02
C ALA A 29 25.49 -21.64 11.60
N ALA A 30 25.55 -20.58 10.78
CA ALA A 30 26.15 -20.59 9.44
C ALA A 30 27.68 -20.74 9.47
N ARG A 31 28.37 -20.18 10.48
CA ARG A 31 29.81 -20.40 10.67
C ARG A 31 30.15 -21.80 11.18
N ALA A 32 29.28 -22.41 11.98
CA ALA A 32 29.46 -23.78 12.47
C ALA A 32 29.14 -24.84 11.39
N SER A 33 28.29 -24.52 10.40
CA SER A 33 27.94 -25.41 9.29
C SER A 33 28.86 -25.30 8.07
N ALA A 34 29.77 -24.31 8.03
CA ALA A 34 30.72 -24.12 6.93
C ALA A 34 32.03 -24.94 7.05
N VAL A 35 32.18 -25.82 8.04
CA VAL A 35 33.43 -26.60 8.28
C VAL A 35 33.20 -28.11 8.31
N SER A 36 32.16 -28.64 7.66
CA SER A 36 32.00 -30.10 7.55
C SER A 36 31.05 -30.50 6.42
N THR A 37 31.57 -30.57 5.19
CA THR A 37 31.28 -31.62 4.19
C THR A 37 32.05 -31.31 2.91
N GLU A 38 33.33 -31.68 2.89
CA GLU A 38 33.97 -32.12 1.65
C GLU A 38 33.62 -33.61 1.53
N ASP A 39 32.72 -33.96 0.61
CA ASP A 39 32.79 -35.21 -0.17
C ASP A 39 31.67 -35.29 -1.23
N GLU A 40 32.13 -35.23 -2.48
CA GLU A 40 31.68 -35.93 -3.69
C GLU A 40 30.31 -35.67 -4.38
N ALA A 41 30.46 -35.08 -5.57
CA ALA A 41 30.09 -35.64 -6.89
C ALA A 41 28.69 -35.34 -7.49
N GLY A 42 28.73 -34.67 -8.64
CA GLY A 42 27.72 -34.77 -9.70
C GLY A 42 27.09 -33.45 -10.12
N GLU A 43 27.77 -32.68 -10.98
CA GLU A 43 27.12 -31.69 -11.84
C GLU A 43 26.22 -32.44 -12.84
N ASP A 44 24.92 -32.52 -12.55
CA ASP A 44 23.88 -32.83 -13.54
C ASP A 44 23.11 -31.54 -13.83
N GLY A 45 23.59 -30.79 -14.82
CA GLY A 45 22.92 -29.60 -15.36
C GLY A 45 21.76 -29.97 -16.26
N GLY A 46 20.78 -30.71 -15.72
CA GLY A 46 19.60 -31.19 -16.42
C GLY A 46 18.31 -30.58 -15.87
N ASP A 47 17.59 -29.87 -16.75
CA ASP A 47 16.13 -29.68 -16.72
C ASP A 47 15.51 -28.71 -15.70
N ASP A 48 16.14 -27.58 -15.39
CA ASP A 48 15.44 -26.48 -14.66
C ASP A 48 14.20 -25.97 -15.43
N GLU A 49 14.24 -25.96 -16.78
CA GLU A 49 13.12 -25.56 -17.67
C GLU A 49 11.87 -26.45 -17.49
N HIS A 50 12.02 -27.69 -17.01
CA HIS A 50 10.91 -28.59 -16.70
C HIS A 50 10.33 -28.41 -15.30
N TYR A 51 11.05 -27.76 -14.38
CA TYR A 51 10.62 -27.64 -12.99
C TYR A 51 9.37 -26.76 -12.85
N ALA A 52 9.39 -25.53 -13.39
CA ALA A 52 8.28 -24.59 -13.26
C ALA A 52 7.00 -25.09 -13.94
N VAL A 53 7.12 -25.68 -15.13
CA VAL A 53 5.97 -26.27 -15.84
C VAL A 53 5.41 -27.47 -15.07
N GLY A 54 6.28 -28.33 -14.52
CA GLY A 54 5.88 -29.47 -13.72
C GLY A 54 5.19 -29.05 -12.41
N GLU A 55 5.73 -28.04 -11.73
CA GLU A 55 5.14 -27.47 -10.53
C GLU A 55 3.80 -26.79 -10.81
N TRP A 56 3.71 -26.01 -11.89
CA TRP A 56 2.48 -25.36 -12.29
C TRP A 56 1.36 -26.37 -12.52
N ARG A 57 1.65 -27.50 -13.19
CA ARG A 57 0.68 -28.60 -13.35
C ARG A 57 0.21 -29.17 -12.01
N ARG A 58 1.12 -29.32 -11.02
CA ARG A 58 0.74 -29.77 -9.66
C ARG A 58 -0.17 -28.77 -8.96
N MET A 59 0.13 -27.47 -9.08
CA MET A 59 -0.70 -26.39 -8.53
C MET A 59 -2.11 -26.38 -9.15
N GLN A 60 -2.20 -26.49 -10.47
CA GLN A 60 -3.49 -26.56 -11.17
C GLN A 60 -4.28 -27.83 -10.79
N ALA A 61 -3.61 -28.97 -10.63
CA ALA A 61 -4.27 -30.20 -10.16
C ALA A 61 -4.79 -30.08 -8.72
N LEU A 62 -4.06 -29.41 -7.83
CA LEU A 62 -4.52 -29.09 -6.47
C LEU A 62 -5.78 -28.22 -6.51
N VAL A 63 -5.74 -27.11 -7.26
CA VAL A 63 -6.89 -26.19 -7.40
C VAL A 63 -8.11 -26.94 -7.94
N ALA A 64 -7.95 -27.69 -9.03
CA ALA A 64 -9.04 -28.46 -9.61
C ALA A 64 -9.62 -29.51 -8.64
N THR A 65 -8.76 -30.18 -7.87
CA THR A 65 -9.20 -31.18 -6.88
C THR A 65 -10.00 -30.53 -5.76
N VAL A 66 -9.49 -29.44 -5.17
CA VAL A 66 -10.17 -28.72 -4.08
C VAL A 66 -11.51 -28.16 -4.55
N GLU A 67 -11.58 -27.54 -5.73
CA GLU A 67 -12.81 -26.94 -6.24
C GLU A 67 -13.86 -27.99 -6.65
N ALA A 68 -13.44 -29.13 -7.20
CA ALA A 68 -14.36 -30.19 -7.61
C ALA A 68 -14.95 -30.96 -6.41
N THR A 69 -14.16 -31.15 -5.35
CA THR A 69 -14.54 -32.01 -4.23
C THR A 69 -15.05 -31.24 -3.01
N GLY A 70 -14.67 -29.97 -2.87
CA GLY A 70 -14.89 -29.22 -1.63
C GLY A 70 -14.18 -29.84 -0.43
N SER A 71 -13.10 -30.61 -0.65
CA SER A 71 -12.44 -31.40 0.40
C SER A 71 -11.68 -30.57 1.43
N LEU A 72 -11.42 -29.30 1.13
CA LEU A 72 -10.67 -28.38 1.98
C LEU A 72 -11.64 -27.39 2.62
N ASP A 73 -11.69 -27.39 3.95
CA ASP A 73 -12.30 -26.29 4.70
C ASP A 73 -11.48 -25.02 4.45
N LEU A 74 -12.16 -23.91 4.12
CA LEU A 74 -11.49 -22.63 3.86
C LEU A 74 -11.48 -21.71 5.07
N ALA A 75 -12.06 -22.15 6.21
CA ALA A 75 -12.11 -21.40 7.46
C ALA A 75 -12.63 -19.96 7.27
N GLY A 76 -13.56 -19.74 6.34
CA GLY A 76 -14.12 -18.43 6.00
C GLY A 76 -13.27 -17.56 5.05
N VAL A 77 -12.18 -18.08 4.47
CA VAL A 77 -11.51 -17.44 3.33
C VAL A 77 -12.38 -17.61 2.08
N ASP A 78 -12.68 -16.51 1.38
CA ASP A 78 -13.29 -16.57 0.05
C ASP A 78 -12.18 -16.72 -0.99
N PRO A 79 -12.07 -17.85 -1.70
CA PRO A 79 -11.00 -18.07 -2.65
C PRO A 79 -11.09 -17.14 -3.88
N ARG A 80 -12.21 -16.44 -4.08
CA ARG A 80 -12.42 -15.45 -5.15
C ARG A 80 -12.04 -14.03 -4.71
N ASP A 81 -11.83 -13.81 -3.41
CA ASP A 81 -11.36 -12.54 -2.86
C ASP A 81 -10.12 -12.78 -1.98
N PRO A 82 -8.90 -12.59 -2.54
CA PRO A 82 -7.68 -12.89 -1.84
C PRO A 82 -7.41 -11.93 -0.68
N VAL A 83 -8.15 -10.82 -0.57
CA VAL A 83 -8.10 -9.93 0.61
C VAL A 83 -8.47 -10.70 1.86
N THR A 84 -9.46 -11.60 1.78
CA THR A 84 -9.91 -12.41 2.93
C THR A 84 -8.83 -13.35 3.46
N PHE A 85 -7.98 -13.88 2.57
CA PHE A 85 -6.80 -14.67 2.96
C PHE A 85 -5.79 -13.82 3.71
N TYR A 86 -5.43 -12.64 3.18
CA TYR A 86 -4.45 -11.77 3.82
C TYR A 86 -4.94 -11.18 5.14
N VAL A 87 -6.22 -10.82 5.26
CA VAL A 87 -6.83 -10.41 6.53
C VAL A 87 -6.65 -11.51 7.58
N LYS A 88 -6.91 -12.78 7.21
CA LYS A 88 -6.71 -13.92 8.12
C LYS A 88 -5.24 -14.14 8.44
N LEU A 89 -4.35 -14.13 7.45
CA LEU A 89 -2.90 -14.25 7.64
C LEU A 89 -2.39 -13.21 8.63
N PHE A 90 -2.74 -11.93 8.44
CA PHE A 90 -2.25 -10.86 9.30
C PHE A 90 -2.85 -10.88 10.69
N ALA A 91 -4.09 -11.36 10.85
CA ALA A 91 -4.67 -11.58 12.17
C ALA A 91 -3.93 -12.70 12.94
N ILE A 92 -3.58 -13.79 12.26
CA ILE A 92 -2.78 -14.89 12.84
C ILE A 92 -1.36 -14.41 13.20
N GLU A 93 -0.74 -13.58 12.36
CA GLU A 93 0.56 -12.95 12.64
C GLU A 93 0.49 -12.03 13.85
N GLN A 94 -0.55 -11.18 13.93
CA GLN A 94 -0.75 -10.26 15.04
C GLN A 94 -0.98 -11.02 16.35
N ALA A 95 -1.82 -12.05 16.34
CA ALA A 95 -2.07 -12.89 17.52
C ALA A 95 -0.77 -13.53 18.06
N GLN A 96 0.14 -13.96 17.18
CA GLN A 96 1.46 -14.45 17.58
C GLN A 96 2.36 -13.34 18.14
N ALA A 97 2.34 -12.15 17.53
CA ALA A 97 3.05 -10.98 18.04
C ALA A 97 2.56 -10.57 19.43
N ASP A 98 1.26 -10.77 19.71
CA ASP A 98 0.62 -10.54 21.01
C ASP A 98 0.86 -11.69 22.01
N GLY A 99 1.67 -12.68 21.64
CA GLY A 99 2.17 -13.75 22.52
C GLY A 99 1.41 -15.07 22.45
N GLN A 100 0.45 -15.23 21.54
CA GLN A 100 -0.19 -16.53 21.32
C GLN A 100 0.78 -17.52 20.66
N THR A 101 0.66 -18.80 20.97
CA THR A 101 1.32 -19.83 20.16
C THR A 101 0.68 -19.87 18.78
N ARG A 102 1.42 -20.39 17.80
CA ARG A 102 0.91 -20.56 16.44
C ARG A 102 -0.36 -21.41 16.40
N GLU A 103 -0.41 -22.50 17.15
CA GLU A 103 -1.60 -23.37 17.27
C GLU A 103 -2.82 -22.59 17.83
N GLN A 104 -2.61 -21.79 18.88
CA GLN A 104 -3.67 -20.94 19.45
C GLN A 104 -4.18 -19.91 18.45
N ALA A 105 -3.28 -19.22 17.75
CA ALA A 105 -3.63 -18.23 16.74
C ALA A 105 -4.41 -18.87 15.59
N LEU A 106 -3.98 -20.04 15.09
CA LEU A 106 -4.68 -20.79 14.05
C LEU A 106 -6.09 -21.21 14.50
N ALA A 107 -6.20 -21.80 15.69
CA ALA A 107 -7.48 -22.24 16.25
C ALA A 107 -8.46 -21.06 16.45
N ALA A 108 -7.97 -19.91 16.93
CA ALA A 108 -8.77 -18.69 17.09
C ALA A 108 -9.36 -18.17 15.78
N HIS A 109 -8.74 -18.51 14.65
CA HIS A 109 -9.18 -18.12 13.31
C HIS A 109 -9.84 -19.27 12.52
N GLY A 110 -10.29 -20.31 13.21
CA GLY A 110 -11.07 -21.42 12.64
C GLY A 110 -10.25 -22.45 11.87
N LEU A 111 -8.92 -22.45 12.04
CA LEU A 111 -8.04 -23.41 11.38
C LEU A 111 -7.77 -24.61 12.29
N GLY A 112 -7.66 -25.78 11.69
CA GLY A 112 -7.51 -27.07 12.38
C GLY A 112 -6.09 -27.38 12.84
N GLY A 113 -5.14 -26.45 12.66
CA GLY A 113 -3.73 -26.64 12.92
C GLY A 113 -2.86 -26.27 11.72
N ASP A 114 -1.56 -26.58 11.82
CA ASP A 114 -0.56 -26.22 10.81
C ASP A 114 -0.82 -26.88 9.45
N ASP A 115 -1.15 -28.17 9.43
CA ASP A 115 -1.43 -28.89 8.18
C ASP A 115 -2.62 -28.27 7.42
N HIS A 116 -3.68 -27.87 8.13
CA HIS A 116 -4.83 -27.19 7.53
C HIS A 116 -4.39 -25.82 6.97
N TRP A 117 -3.59 -25.06 7.71
CA TRP A 117 -3.06 -23.78 7.23
C TRP A 117 -2.16 -23.92 5.99
N GLU A 118 -1.29 -24.93 5.96
CA GLU A 118 -0.43 -25.19 4.81
C GLU A 118 -1.24 -25.57 3.57
N GLN A 119 -2.24 -26.44 3.70
CA GLN A 119 -3.13 -26.82 2.60
C GLN A 119 -3.95 -25.63 2.09
N LEU A 120 -4.53 -24.83 2.99
CA LEU A 120 -5.25 -23.60 2.66
C LEU A 120 -4.35 -22.62 1.93
N SER A 121 -3.16 -22.35 2.47
CA SER A 121 -2.20 -21.43 1.88
C SER A 121 -1.78 -21.90 0.49
N ALA A 122 -1.39 -23.17 0.35
CA ALA A 122 -0.98 -23.75 -0.92
C ALA A 122 -2.08 -23.64 -1.98
N TYR A 123 -3.33 -23.93 -1.62
CA TYR A 123 -4.48 -23.77 -2.50
C TYR A 123 -4.68 -22.31 -2.94
N ILE A 124 -4.65 -21.36 -2.01
CA ILE A 124 -4.84 -19.94 -2.31
C ILE A 124 -3.69 -19.40 -3.18
N TYR A 125 -2.43 -19.69 -2.83
CA TYR A 125 -1.29 -19.31 -3.66
C TYR A 125 -1.40 -19.91 -5.07
N ALA A 126 -1.78 -21.18 -5.19
CA ALA A 126 -1.96 -21.83 -6.48
C ALA A 126 -3.05 -21.19 -7.34
N LYS A 127 -4.19 -20.85 -6.72
CA LYS A 127 -5.31 -20.21 -7.39
C LYS A 127 -4.98 -18.80 -7.91
N TRP A 128 -4.09 -18.10 -7.22
CA TRP A 128 -3.71 -16.73 -7.51
C TRP A 128 -2.32 -16.60 -8.13
N SER A 129 -1.85 -17.67 -8.77
CA SER A 129 -0.62 -17.68 -9.56
C SER A 129 -0.93 -17.99 -11.02
N GLU A 130 0.03 -17.72 -11.91
CA GLU A 130 0.01 -18.10 -13.30
C GLU A 130 1.39 -18.55 -13.77
N LEU A 131 1.44 -19.36 -14.82
CA LEU A 131 2.68 -19.64 -15.55
C LEU A 131 2.94 -18.48 -16.50
N GLY A 132 4.07 -17.81 -16.31
CA GLY A 132 4.59 -16.79 -17.20
C GLY A 132 6.01 -17.13 -17.64
N GLU A 133 6.69 -16.11 -18.13
CA GLU A 133 8.11 -16.16 -18.53
C GLU A 133 8.84 -15.07 -17.74
N ASP A 134 10.11 -15.32 -17.40
CA ASP A 134 10.99 -14.32 -16.79
C ASP A 134 11.69 -13.43 -17.84
N GLU A 135 12.72 -12.67 -17.44
CA GLU A 135 13.45 -11.76 -18.33
C GLU A 135 14.24 -12.49 -19.43
N ASP A 136 14.58 -13.76 -19.21
CA ASP A 136 15.32 -14.59 -20.16
C ASP A 136 14.38 -15.43 -21.05
N GLY A 137 13.06 -15.33 -20.82
CA GLY A 137 12.04 -16.12 -21.52
C GLY A 137 11.81 -17.50 -20.91
N GLU A 138 12.40 -17.80 -19.75
CA GLU A 138 12.29 -19.10 -19.10
C GLU A 138 10.95 -19.23 -18.36
N PRO A 139 10.28 -20.40 -18.42
CA PRO A 139 9.02 -20.60 -17.74
C PRO A 139 9.15 -20.38 -16.23
N THR A 140 8.28 -19.53 -15.66
CA THR A 140 8.28 -19.23 -14.23
C THR A 140 6.87 -19.10 -13.68
N ILE A 141 6.68 -19.47 -12.42
CA ILE A 141 5.41 -19.30 -11.72
C ILE A 141 5.42 -17.93 -11.06
N ARG A 142 4.49 -17.07 -11.47
CA ARG A 142 4.34 -15.73 -10.92
C ARG A 142 3.00 -15.57 -10.21
N GLN A 143 2.98 -14.74 -9.17
CA GLN A 143 1.73 -14.36 -8.52
C GLN A 143 1.01 -13.30 -9.36
N LEU A 144 -0.32 -13.39 -9.43
CA LEU A 144 -1.15 -12.39 -10.08
C LEU A 144 -1.10 -11.07 -9.31
N ASP A 145 -1.10 -9.94 -10.02
CA ASP A 145 -1.12 -8.60 -9.40
C ASP A 145 -2.27 -8.42 -8.41
N ALA A 146 -3.44 -8.99 -8.73
CA ALA A 146 -4.61 -8.97 -7.85
C ALA A 146 -4.32 -9.56 -6.47
N PHE A 147 -3.42 -10.54 -6.38
CA PHE A 147 -3.01 -11.16 -5.12
C PHE A 147 -2.07 -10.25 -4.32
N THR A 148 -1.08 -9.64 -4.99
CA THR A 148 -0.20 -8.64 -4.36
C THR A 148 -1.00 -7.41 -3.91
N ASN A 149 -1.90 -6.91 -4.75
CA ASN A 149 -2.82 -5.81 -4.43
C ASN A 149 -3.70 -6.15 -3.22
N ALA A 150 -4.13 -7.41 -3.09
CA ALA A 150 -4.90 -7.85 -1.94
C ALA A 150 -4.11 -7.81 -0.63
N ALA A 151 -2.81 -8.14 -0.65
CA ALA A 151 -1.94 -7.99 0.51
C ALA A 151 -1.85 -6.53 0.97
N LEU A 152 -1.63 -5.60 0.03
CA LEU A 152 -1.56 -4.16 0.30
C LEU A 152 -2.88 -3.64 0.87
N LYS A 153 -4.01 -4.01 0.26
CA LYS A 153 -5.36 -3.65 0.72
C LYS A 153 -5.64 -4.19 2.12
N ALA A 154 -5.31 -5.44 2.40
CA ALA A 154 -5.50 -6.04 3.71
C ALA A 154 -4.63 -5.38 4.79
N ARG A 155 -3.37 -5.04 4.49
CA ARG A 155 -2.52 -4.27 5.42
C ARG A 155 -3.08 -2.87 5.68
N HIS A 156 -3.51 -2.18 4.63
CA HIS A 156 -4.11 -0.86 4.76
C HIS A 156 -5.38 -0.90 5.62
N ALA A 157 -6.25 -1.90 5.40
CA ALA A 157 -7.43 -2.12 6.23
C ALA A 157 -7.07 -2.43 7.68
N GLN A 158 -6.08 -3.30 7.93
CA GLN A 158 -5.61 -3.62 9.28
C GLN A 158 -5.12 -2.38 10.03
N LEU A 159 -4.37 -1.49 9.37
CA LEU A 159 -3.92 -0.23 9.96
C LEU A 159 -5.11 0.69 10.29
N ALA A 160 -6.08 0.82 9.37
CA ALA A 160 -7.28 1.60 9.61
C ALA A 160 -8.11 1.05 10.78
N ASP A 161 -8.26 -0.27 10.90
CA ASP A 161 -8.95 -0.93 12.01
C ASP A 161 -8.20 -0.73 13.33
N ALA A 162 -6.87 -0.84 13.34
CA ALA A 162 -6.06 -0.59 14.53
C ALA A 162 -6.20 0.87 15.01
N GLN A 163 -6.24 1.83 14.08
CA GLN A 163 -6.50 3.23 14.40
C GLN A 163 -7.92 3.44 14.94
N ALA A 164 -8.92 2.80 14.34
CA ALA A 164 -10.30 2.86 14.83
C ALA A 164 -10.44 2.27 16.25
N GLN A 165 -9.77 1.16 16.52
CA GLN A 165 -9.71 0.54 17.84
C GLN A 165 -8.99 1.44 18.86
N ALA A 166 -7.87 2.04 18.49
CA ALA A 166 -7.16 3.01 19.34
C ALA A 166 -8.05 4.21 19.68
N ALA A 167 -8.76 4.77 18.69
CA ALA A 167 -9.71 5.86 18.90
C ALA A 167 -10.87 5.47 19.82
N ALA A 168 -11.35 4.22 19.75
CA ALA A 168 -12.39 3.71 20.62
C ALA A 168 -11.90 3.43 22.05
N ALA A 169 -10.65 3.00 22.20
CA ALA A 169 -10.02 2.71 23.48
C ALA A 169 -9.72 3.97 24.30
N ASP A 170 -9.41 5.09 23.63
CA ASP A 170 -9.27 6.40 24.27
C ASP A 170 -10.24 7.44 23.68
N PRO A 171 -11.44 7.59 24.27
CA PRO A 171 -12.39 8.61 23.86
C PRO A 171 -11.85 10.06 23.98
N ASN A 172 -10.81 10.30 24.79
CA ASN A 172 -10.20 11.62 24.91
C ASN A 172 -9.30 11.95 23.73
N LEU A 173 -8.82 10.96 22.98
CA LEU A 173 -7.91 11.15 21.86
C LEU A 173 -8.49 12.11 20.81
N LEU A 174 -9.76 11.93 20.48
CA LEU A 174 -10.51 12.76 19.53
C LEU A 174 -11.46 13.77 20.20
N ALA A 175 -11.41 13.92 21.53
CA ALA A 175 -12.25 14.89 22.23
C ALA A 175 -11.93 16.33 21.78
N PRO A 176 -12.94 17.17 21.49
CA PRO A 176 -12.74 18.55 21.05
C PRO A 176 -11.90 19.38 22.01
N VAL A 177 -11.00 20.21 21.46
CA VAL A 177 -10.25 21.20 22.24
C VAL A 177 -11.05 22.49 22.28
N GLU A 178 -11.46 22.95 23.47
CA GLU A 178 -12.35 24.12 23.65
C GLU A 178 -13.62 24.08 22.76
N GLY A 179 -14.16 22.87 22.53
CA GLY A 179 -15.34 22.63 21.70
C GLY A 179 -15.07 22.59 20.19
N VAL A 180 -13.81 22.68 19.75
CA VAL A 180 -13.42 22.61 18.34
C VAL A 180 -12.94 21.20 18.01
N SER A 181 -13.60 20.54 17.06
CA SER A 181 -13.23 19.21 16.61
C SER A 181 -11.93 19.21 15.79
N VAL A 182 -11.29 18.05 15.63
CA VAL A 182 -10.12 17.93 14.74
C VAL A 182 -10.49 18.24 13.29
N ASP A 183 -11.74 17.94 12.89
CA ASP A 183 -12.25 18.19 11.54
C ASP A 183 -12.36 19.71 11.27
N ASP A 184 -12.92 20.46 12.23
CA ASP A 184 -13.03 21.92 12.16
C ASP A 184 -11.66 22.60 12.22
N TRP A 185 -10.77 22.11 13.09
CA TRP A 185 -9.41 22.62 13.19
C TRP A 185 -8.62 22.38 11.89
N ALA A 186 -8.75 21.20 11.28
CA ALA A 186 -8.13 20.88 9.99
C ALA A 186 -8.69 21.73 8.85
N ALA A 187 -10.00 21.92 8.79
CA ALA A 187 -10.64 22.74 7.76
C ALA A 187 -10.27 24.23 7.89
N ALA A 188 -10.22 24.77 9.10
CA ALA A 188 -9.74 26.13 9.36
C ALA A 188 -8.25 26.27 8.99
N SER A 189 -7.42 25.28 9.35
CA SER A 189 -5.99 25.24 8.98
C SER A 189 -5.80 25.25 7.46
N ALA A 190 -6.59 24.45 6.73
CA ALA A 190 -6.59 24.40 5.29
C ALA A 190 -6.96 25.75 4.66
N ALA A 191 -8.06 26.35 5.11
CA ALA A 191 -8.54 27.63 4.57
C ALA A 191 -7.56 28.80 4.84
N ILE A 192 -6.94 28.85 6.02
CA ILE A 192 -5.90 29.84 6.34
C ILE A 192 -4.65 29.59 5.48
N GLY A 193 -4.21 28.34 5.36
CA GLY A 193 -3.05 27.96 4.55
C GLY A 193 -3.21 28.26 3.05
N GLN A 194 -4.45 28.25 2.55
CA GLN A 194 -4.78 28.66 1.18
C GLN A 194 -4.90 30.18 0.99
N GLY A 195 -4.58 30.98 2.01
CA GLY A 195 -4.60 32.44 1.95
C GLY A 195 -5.97 33.07 2.22
N GLY A 196 -6.91 32.32 2.80
CA GLY A 196 -8.18 32.88 3.27
C GLY A 196 -7.97 33.91 4.39
N ASP A 197 -8.87 34.89 4.49
CA ASP A 197 -8.85 35.83 5.61
C ASP A 197 -9.06 35.08 6.93
N ALA A 198 -8.01 35.02 7.74
CA ALA A 198 -8.00 34.26 8.99
C ALA A 198 -9.13 34.69 9.92
N THR A 199 -9.47 35.98 9.99
CA THR A 199 -10.55 36.46 10.85
C THR A 199 -11.90 35.90 10.41
N ALA A 200 -12.22 36.01 9.11
CA ALA A 200 -13.45 35.47 8.56
C ALA A 200 -13.52 33.94 8.63
N VAL A 201 -12.40 33.23 8.44
CA VAL A 201 -12.34 31.77 8.56
C VAL A 201 -12.63 31.33 9.99
N LEU A 202 -11.91 31.89 10.97
CA LEU A 202 -12.06 31.52 12.38
C LEU A 202 -13.48 31.79 12.91
N ALA A 203 -14.09 32.90 12.48
CA ALA A 203 -15.46 33.26 12.86
C ALA A 203 -16.50 32.19 12.46
N ARG A 204 -16.31 31.47 11.34
CA ARG A 204 -17.21 30.39 10.90
C ARG A 204 -17.27 29.23 11.90
N TYR A 205 -16.19 29.04 12.65
CA TYR A 205 -16.05 27.99 13.65
C TYR A 205 -16.22 28.52 15.08
N GLY A 206 -16.72 29.75 15.25
CA GLY A 206 -16.89 30.37 16.56
C GLY A 206 -15.56 30.58 17.31
N MET A 207 -14.50 30.91 16.57
CA MET A 207 -13.18 31.22 17.10
C MET A 207 -12.79 32.67 16.82
N ASP A 208 -12.09 33.27 17.77
CA ASP A 208 -11.24 34.45 17.53
C ASP A 208 -9.76 34.01 17.48
N ALA A 209 -8.85 34.95 17.22
CA ALA A 209 -7.42 34.66 17.15
C ALA A 209 -6.87 34.06 18.46
N ALA A 210 -7.33 34.55 19.62
CA ALA A 210 -6.86 34.06 20.91
C ALA A 210 -7.33 32.62 21.19
N LYS A 211 -8.57 32.29 20.82
CA LYS A 211 -9.10 30.93 20.90
C LYS A 211 -8.42 30.01 19.89
N TRP A 212 -8.15 30.49 18.67
CA TRP A 212 -7.39 29.76 17.67
C TRP A 212 -6.03 29.32 18.19
N ASP A 213 -5.25 30.24 18.78
CA ASP A 213 -3.92 29.92 19.30
C ASP A 213 -3.97 28.81 20.37
N ARG A 214 -4.95 28.86 21.28
CA ARG A 214 -5.13 27.83 22.31
C ARG A 214 -5.61 26.50 21.73
N VAL A 215 -6.57 26.52 20.81
CA VAL A 215 -7.08 25.32 20.11
C VAL A 215 -5.95 24.65 19.33
N ASN A 216 -5.19 25.43 18.57
CA ASN A 216 -4.06 24.94 17.79
C ASN A 216 -2.97 24.36 18.69
N ALA A 217 -2.62 25.03 19.79
CA ALA A 217 -1.67 24.50 20.77
C ALA A 217 -2.18 23.20 21.42
N GLY A 218 -3.46 23.14 21.79
CA GLY A 218 -4.07 21.95 22.39
C GLY A 218 -4.12 20.75 21.44
N TRP A 219 -4.45 20.96 20.17
CA TRP A 219 -4.41 19.90 19.17
C TRP A 219 -2.98 19.44 18.86
N GLN A 220 -2.02 20.36 18.75
CA GLN A 220 -0.61 19.99 18.60
C GLN A 220 -0.09 19.20 19.80
N ALA A 221 -0.44 19.59 21.03
CA ALA A 221 -0.07 18.85 22.23
C ALA A 221 -0.67 17.43 22.26
N LYS A 222 -1.94 17.28 21.87
CA LYS A 222 -2.57 15.95 21.73
C LYS A 222 -1.86 15.11 20.66
N MET A 223 -1.57 15.69 19.50
CA MET A 223 -0.89 15.01 18.40
C MET A 223 0.53 14.58 18.78
N GLN A 224 1.26 15.39 19.55
CA GLN A 224 2.59 15.03 20.07
C GLN A 224 2.54 13.84 21.04
N GLY A 225 1.45 13.67 21.78
CA GLY A 225 1.23 12.53 22.66
C GLY A 225 0.59 11.30 22.00
N ASP A 226 0.08 11.44 20.78
CA ASP A 226 -0.60 10.37 20.05
C ASP A 226 0.41 9.46 19.34
N THR A 227 0.68 8.30 19.95
CA THR A 227 1.54 7.26 19.36
C THR A 227 0.80 6.36 18.37
N THR A 228 -0.51 6.52 18.20
CA THR A 228 -1.38 5.67 17.37
C THR A 228 -1.66 6.27 16.00
N MET A 229 -1.22 7.52 15.78
CA MET A 229 -1.42 8.31 14.55
C MET A 229 -2.88 8.64 14.22
N VAL A 230 -3.82 8.35 15.11
CA VAL A 230 -5.26 8.59 14.90
C VAL A 230 -5.56 10.06 14.62
N ILE A 231 -4.99 10.97 15.41
CA ILE A 231 -5.22 12.41 15.25
C ILE A 231 -4.57 12.90 13.95
N ALA A 232 -3.37 12.43 13.64
CA ALA A 232 -2.66 12.79 12.41
C ALA A 232 -3.42 12.33 11.16
N THR A 233 -3.90 11.08 11.14
CA THR A 233 -4.70 10.55 10.03
C THR A 233 -6.01 11.31 9.89
N LYS A 234 -6.76 11.51 10.98
CA LYS A 234 -8.04 12.24 10.91
C LYS A 234 -7.87 13.69 10.51
N PHE A 235 -6.82 14.37 11.00
CA PHE A 235 -6.46 15.71 10.55
C PHE A 235 -6.14 15.74 9.06
N GLY A 236 -5.29 14.82 8.57
CA GLY A 236 -4.93 14.72 7.15
C GLY A 236 -6.16 14.52 6.26
N ASP A 237 -7.07 13.65 6.68
CA ASP A 237 -8.33 13.39 5.98
C ASP A 237 -9.26 14.61 5.93
N ALA A 238 -9.42 15.32 7.04
CA ALA A 238 -10.27 16.51 7.08
C ALA A 238 -9.63 17.68 6.31
N PHE A 239 -8.31 17.86 6.46
CA PHE A 239 -7.53 18.88 5.76
C PHE A 239 -7.61 18.66 4.25
N GLY A 240 -7.33 17.43 3.79
CA GLY A 240 -7.39 17.11 2.36
C GLY A 240 -8.80 17.27 1.79
N LYS A 241 -9.87 17.00 2.55
CA LYS A 241 -11.26 17.27 2.10
C LYS A 241 -11.49 18.77 1.96
N ALA A 242 -11.04 19.55 2.94
CA ALA A 242 -11.21 21.00 2.96
C ALA A 242 -10.41 21.71 1.86
N THR A 243 -9.23 21.20 1.50
CA THR A 243 -8.45 21.74 0.38
C THR A 243 -8.96 21.29 -0.98
N GLY A 244 -10.00 20.45 -1.03
CA GLY A 244 -10.46 19.81 -2.25
C GLY A 244 -9.54 18.72 -2.77
N ALA A 245 -8.49 18.37 -2.01
CA ALA A 245 -7.57 17.31 -2.35
C ALA A 245 -8.32 15.97 -2.37
N LEU A 246 -9.01 15.58 -1.30
CA LEU A 246 -9.70 14.28 -1.11
C LEU A 246 -11.00 14.09 -1.93
N GLY A 247 -11.08 14.63 -3.16
CA GLY A 247 -12.16 14.47 -4.15
C GLY A 247 -13.42 13.75 -3.69
N GLY A 248 -14.53 14.47 -3.52
CA GLY A 248 -15.82 13.95 -3.05
C GLY A 248 -16.33 12.73 -3.82
N ALA A 249 -17.33 12.04 -3.25
CA ALA A 249 -17.91 10.73 -3.64
C ALA A 249 -18.56 10.64 -5.05
N GLY A 250 -18.01 11.31 -6.06
CA GLY A 250 -18.28 11.11 -7.48
C GLY A 250 -17.23 10.19 -8.11
N GLY A 251 -17.50 9.73 -9.34
CA GLY A 251 -16.55 8.95 -10.13
C GLY A 251 -15.21 9.67 -10.35
N ALA A 252 -14.29 9.01 -11.06
CA ALA A 252 -12.95 9.54 -11.28
C ALA A 252 -12.99 10.99 -11.83
N PRO A 253 -12.23 11.93 -11.22
CA PRO A 253 -12.34 13.35 -11.56
C PRO A 253 -11.71 13.69 -12.92
N CYS A 254 -10.85 12.80 -13.42
CA CYS A 254 -10.35 12.74 -14.80
C CYS A 254 -9.92 11.29 -15.09
N SER A 255 -9.56 10.96 -16.33
CA SER A 255 -8.96 9.64 -16.62
C SER A 255 -7.59 9.50 -15.94
N PHE A 256 -7.16 8.25 -15.69
CA PHE A 256 -5.85 7.97 -15.13
C PHE A 256 -4.72 8.51 -16.02
N GLU A 257 -4.82 8.30 -17.34
CA GLU A 257 -3.87 8.83 -18.32
C GLU A 257 -3.75 10.36 -18.25
N ARG A 258 -4.88 11.07 -18.11
CA ARG A 258 -4.90 12.53 -17.98
C ARG A 258 -4.23 12.98 -16.69
N PHE A 259 -4.46 12.29 -15.59
CA PHE A 259 -3.80 12.56 -14.31
C PHE A 259 -2.27 12.42 -14.42
N VAL A 260 -1.78 11.33 -15.04
CA VAL A 260 -0.34 11.09 -15.25
C VAL A 260 0.27 12.12 -16.21
N GLU A 261 -0.44 12.50 -17.28
CA GLU A 261 -0.01 13.55 -18.21
C GLU A 261 0.24 14.88 -17.49
N ILE A 262 -0.73 15.32 -16.68
CA ILE A 262 -0.63 16.58 -15.93
C ILE A 262 0.55 16.53 -14.95
N MET A 263 0.76 15.41 -14.27
CA MET A 263 1.86 15.25 -13.32
C MET A 263 3.23 15.28 -14.01
N ALA A 264 3.40 14.56 -15.12
CA ALA A 264 4.65 14.58 -15.90
C ALA A 264 4.94 15.96 -16.51
N ALA A 265 3.90 16.69 -16.93
CA ALA A 265 4.03 18.06 -17.41
C ALA A 265 4.54 19.00 -16.31
N GLN A 266 3.95 18.95 -15.12
CA GLN A 266 4.40 19.75 -13.96
C GLN A 266 5.85 19.45 -13.60
N GLU A 267 6.27 18.18 -13.63
CA GLU A 267 7.66 17.77 -13.41
C GLU A 267 8.60 18.43 -14.44
N ALA A 268 8.26 18.35 -15.74
CA ALA A 268 9.07 18.95 -16.80
C ALA A 268 9.17 20.48 -16.68
N TRP A 269 8.06 21.15 -16.35
CA TRP A 269 8.03 22.61 -16.18
C TRP A 269 8.84 23.07 -14.96
N ALA A 270 8.71 22.36 -13.84
CA ALA A 270 9.50 22.64 -12.64
C ALA A 270 11.00 22.49 -12.90
N GLN A 271 11.43 21.44 -13.62
CA GLN A 271 12.82 21.25 -14.02
C GLN A 271 13.35 22.39 -14.92
N ARG A 272 12.48 23.07 -15.66
CA ARG A 272 12.81 24.22 -16.52
C ARG A 272 12.65 25.58 -15.82
N GLY A 273 12.30 25.60 -14.54
CA GLY A 273 12.05 26.83 -13.79
C GLY A 273 10.83 27.63 -14.26
N MET A 274 9.87 26.97 -14.93
CA MET A 274 8.63 27.62 -15.39
C MET A 274 7.63 27.77 -14.24
N ASP A 275 6.74 28.76 -14.32
CA ASP A 275 5.61 28.89 -13.39
C ASP A 275 4.58 27.78 -13.67
N VAL A 276 4.66 26.72 -12.86
CA VAL A 276 3.79 25.54 -12.93
C VAL A 276 2.31 25.92 -12.86
N ASN A 277 1.94 26.89 -12.02
CA ASN A 277 0.54 27.30 -11.86
C ASN A 277 0.01 28.05 -13.08
N ALA A 278 0.85 28.88 -13.71
CA ALA A 278 0.52 29.50 -14.98
C ALA A 278 0.37 28.47 -16.10
N GLN A 279 1.26 27.46 -16.14
CA GLN A 279 1.23 26.41 -17.16
C GLN A 279 0.05 25.44 -17.02
N LEU A 280 -0.34 25.08 -15.80
CA LEU A 280 -1.57 24.31 -15.54
C LEU A 280 -2.80 25.00 -16.14
N ARG A 281 -2.92 26.32 -15.97
CA ARG A 281 -4.01 27.10 -16.56
C ARG A 281 -3.91 27.16 -18.09
N ALA A 282 -2.73 27.44 -18.63
CA ALA A 282 -2.53 27.64 -20.06
C ALA A 282 -2.70 26.35 -20.89
N VAL A 283 -2.20 25.22 -20.39
CA VAL A 283 -2.14 23.95 -21.15
C VAL A 283 -3.31 23.02 -20.82
N PHE A 284 -3.73 22.99 -19.57
CA PHE A 284 -4.74 22.05 -19.10
C PHE A 284 -6.09 22.70 -18.77
N GLY A 285 -6.15 24.03 -18.68
CA GLY A 285 -7.37 24.75 -18.28
C GLY A 285 -7.77 24.50 -16.84
N ILE A 286 -6.82 24.06 -15.99
CA ILE A 286 -7.07 23.72 -14.58
C ILE A 286 -6.25 24.57 -13.63
N SER A 287 -6.71 24.67 -12.40
CA SER A 287 -5.95 25.23 -11.29
C SER A 287 -5.15 24.16 -10.55
N ALA A 288 -4.23 24.60 -9.68
CA ALA A 288 -3.55 23.69 -8.74
C ALA A 288 -4.52 23.00 -7.78
N ALA A 289 -5.65 23.65 -7.44
CA ALA A 289 -6.68 23.05 -6.58
C ALA A 289 -7.39 21.89 -7.29
N ASP A 290 -7.70 22.04 -8.58
CA ASP A 290 -8.28 20.96 -9.40
C ASP A 290 -7.33 19.76 -9.47
N TYR A 291 -6.04 20.00 -9.72
CA TYR A 291 -5.04 18.94 -9.72
C TYR A 291 -4.88 18.27 -8.35
N GLY A 292 -4.92 19.05 -7.25
CA GLY A 292 -4.96 18.49 -5.90
C GLY A 292 -6.12 17.51 -5.70
N GLY A 293 -7.30 17.84 -6.24
CA GLY A 293 -8.46 16.94 -6.29
C GLY A 293 -8.23 15.66 -7.07
N TYR A 294 -7.52 15.74 -8.20
CA TYR A 294 -7.15 14.56 -8.99
C TYR A 294 -6.17 13.67 -8.24
N SER A 295 -5.15 14.29 -7.65
CA SER A 295 -4.09 13.59 -6.92
C SER A 295 -4.65 12.73 -5.82
N THR A 296 -5.60 13.21 -5.03
CA THR A 296 -6.06 12.40 -3.91
C THR A 296 -7.10 11.36 -4.27
N TYR A 297 -7.75 11.48 -5.43
CA TYR A 297 -8.50 10.36 -5.98
C TYR A 297 -7.58 9.25 -6.47
N TRP A 298 -6.50 9.60 -7.19
CA TRP A 298 -5.67 8.63 -7.91
C TRP A 298 -4.49 8.09 -7.10
N ALA A 299 -3.83 8.90 -6.26
CA ALA A 299 -2.64 8.49 -5.52
C ALA A 299 -2.87 7.28 -4.58
N PRO A 300 -3.95 7.21 -3.79
CA PRO A 300 -4.20 6.02 -2.96
C PRO A 300 -4.47 4.76 -3.79
N LYS A 301 -5.06 4.91 -5.00
CA LYS A 301 -5.33 3.78 -5.89
C LYS A 301 -4.04 3.26 -6.51
N MET A 302 -3.17 4.15 -6.97
CA MET A 302 -1.83 3.78 -7.43
C MET A 302 -1.04 3.06 -6.33
N ALA A 303 -1.07 3.58 -5.10
CA ALA A 303 -0.36 2.99 -3.97
C ALA A 303 -0.81 1.55 -3.61
N LEU A 304 -2.00 1.14 -4.05
CA LEU A 304 -2.61 -0.17 -3.74
C LEU A 304 -2.79 -1.04 -4.99
N ASP A 305 -2.26 -0.61 -6.15
CA ASP A 305 -2.40 -1.31 -7.42
C ASP A 305 -1.09 -1.35 -8.21
N VAL A 306 -0.42 -2.50 -8.17
CA VAL A 306 0.87 -2.75 -8.82
C VAL A 306 0.77 -2.65 -10.35
N ALA A 307 -0.35 -3.06 -10.95
CA ALA A 307 -0.55 -2.92 -12.38
C ALA A 307 -0.66 -1.44 -12.77
N MET A 308 -1.40 -0.66 -11.97
CA MET A 308 -1.51 0.79 -12.14
C MET A 308 -0.17 1.50 -11.94
N MET A 309 0.68 1.05 -11.01
CA MET A 309 2.04 1.58 -10.84
C MET A 309 2.93 1.34 -12.06
N ARG A 310 2.85 0.17 -12.69
CA ARG A 310 3.58 -0.10 -13.94
C ARG A 310 3.07 0.75 -15.10
N GLU A 311 1.75 0.87 -15.24
CA GLU A 311 1.14 1.77 -16.25
C GLU A 311 1.54 3.23 -16.01
N TYR A 312 1.58 3.67 -14.76
CA TYR A 312 2.05 4.99 -14.36
C TYR A 312 3.47 5.27 -14.86
N GLU A 313 4.41 4.33 -14.68
CA GLU A 313 5.80 4.53 -15.10
C GLU A 313 5.91 4.71 -16.61
N ALA A 314 5.24 3.86 -17.39
CA ALA A 314 5.22 3.93 -18.85
C ALA A 314 4.59 5.24 -19.36
N LEU A 315 3.43 5.63 -18.81
CA LEU A 315 2.75 6.88 -19.16
C LEU A 315 3.58 8.10 -18.75
N ARG A 316 4.17 8.08 -17.55
CA ARG A 316 5.01 9.17 -17.06
C ARG A 316 6.19 9.38 -17.98
N GLU A 317 6.91 8.32 -18.38
CA GLU A 317 8.05 8.45 -19.29
C GLU A 317 7.64 9.09 -20.63
N ARG A 318 6.56 8.57 -21.24
CA ARG A 318 6.01 9.10 -22.50
C ARG A 318 5.64 10.58 -22.40
N PHE A 319 4.91 10.99 -21.37
CA PHE A 319 4.49 12.38 -21.22
C PHE A 319 5.63 13.29 -20.79
N LEU A 320 6.55 12.81 -19.95
CA LEU A 320 7.72 13.58 -19.57
C LEU A 320 8.58 13.89 -20.80
N ALA A 321 8.76 12.94 -21.72
CA ALA A 321 9.42 13.17 -23.00
C ALA A 321 8.70 14.25 -23.84
N LYS A 322 7.37 14.19 -23.94
CA LYS A 322 6.54 15.20 -24.64
C LYS A 322 6.79 16.62 -24.10
N TYR A 323 6.75 16.81 -22.78
CA TYR A 323 6.89 18.14 -22.17
C TYR A 323 8.33 18.62 -21.99
N LYS A 324 9.31 17.70 -22.02
CA LYS A 324 10.74 18.05 -22.18
C LYS A 324 11.07 18.48 -23.61
N GLY A 325 10.52 17.79 -24.61
CA GLY A 325 10.80 18.03 -26.04
C GLY A 325 10.12 19.26 -26.65
N ALA A 326 9.05 19.79 -26.02
CA ALA A 326 8.33 20.99 -26.46
C ALA A 326 9.14 22.32 -26.30
N GLY A 327 10.45 22.27 -26.47
CA GLY A 327 11.37 23.41 -26.52
C GLY A 327 12.55 23.23 -27.47
N LEU A 328 12.57 22.18 -28.30
CA LEU A 328 13.64 21.95 -29.29
C LEU A 328 13.27 22.36 -30.73
N ASP A 329 11.98 22.61 -31.03
CA ASP A 329 11.52 22.96 -32.38
C ASP A 329 11.36 24.47 -32.64
N ASP A 330 11.48 25.34 -31.63
CA ASP A 330 11.31 26.80 -31.79
C ASP A 330 12.63 27.54 -32.11
N ASP A 331 13.79 26.86 -32.13
CA ASP A 331 15.12 27.49 -32.27
C ASP A 331 15.90 27.08 -33.54
N LEU A 332 15.20 26.56 -34.56
CA LEU A 332 15.74 26.27 -35.90
C LEU A 332 15.12 27.13 -37.01
N THR A 333 14.91 28.42 -36.75
CA THR A 333 14.75 29.41 -37.84
C THR A 333 15.66 30.62 -37.63
N LEU A 334 16.87 30.53 -38.18
CA LEU A 334 17.67 31.67 -38.67
C LEU A 334 18.02 31.43 -40.13
#